data_AF-A0A0G0ZGP4-F1
#
_entry.id   AF-A0A0G0ZGP4-F1
#
_cell.length_a   1.000
_cell.length_b   1.000
_cell.length_c   1.000
_cell.angle_alpha   90.00
_cell.angle_beta   90.00
_cell.angle_gamma   90.00
#
_symmetry.space_group_name_H-M   'P 1'
#
loop_
_entity.id
_entity.type
_entity.pdbx_description
1 polymer ?
#
loop_
_entity_poly.entity_id
_entity_poly.type
_entity_poly.pdbx_seq_one_letter_code
_entity_poly.pdbx_strand_id
1 'polypeptide(L)'
;MAPQTESKVEVTDNILTVTPLNLQAGMKYTYIIKYAVRANPSRTYSFTTEGPLQEFPDTRDEEAVKRENEFQLANHPDVFLANQTPYSSPSFEVTAEFDDTLSNPHFIFTVFLKTKMGRADFNTWAFSLGLTEEKLNQLSIDYR
;
A
#
# COMPACT_ATOMS: atom_id res chain seq x y z
N MET A 1 12.95 1.28 35.30
CA MET A 1 14.18 0.48 35.46
C MET A 1 14.34 -0.35 34.19
N ALA A 2 15.49 -0.27 33.51
CA ALA A 2 15.75 -1.15 32.38
C ALA A 2 15.94 -2.59 32.90
N PRO A 3 15.40 -3.63 32.25
CA PRO A 3 15.62 -5.01 32.66
C PRO A 3 17.11 -5.31 32.59
N GLN A 4 17.70 -5.69 33.72
CA GLN A 4 19.05 -6.25 33.73
C GLN A 4 18.95 -7.68 33.19
N THR A 5 19.67 -7.93 32.10
CA THR A 5 19.72 -9.25 31.47
C THR A 5 21.06 -9.89 31.84
N GLU A 6 21.04 -11.16 32.22
CA GLU A 6 22.26 -11.93 32.39
C GLU A 6 23.00 -12.04 31.05
N SER A 7 24.32 -12.11 31.08
CA SER A 7 25.11 -12.29 29.87
C SER A 7 26.27 -13.22 30.12
N LYS A 8 26.59 -14.04 29.11
CA LYS A 8 27.80 -14.86 29.07
C LYS A 8 28.85 -14.11 28.26
N VAL A 9 30.06 -14.01 28.80
CA VAL A 9 31.17 -13.30 28.16
C VAL A 9 32.32 -14.28 27.94
N GLU A 10 32.79 -14.35 26.71
CA GLU A 10 33.93 -15.19 26.31
C GLU A 10 34.93 -14.38 25.51
N VAL A 11 36.22 -14.68 25.68
CA VAL A 11 37.31 -14.05 24.93
C VAL A 11 38.15 -15.15 24.29
N THR A 12 38.16 -15.20 22.96
CA THR A 12 38.95 -16.17 22.18
C THR A 12 39.62 -15.44 21.03
N ASP A 13 40.94 -15.62 20.84
CA ASP A 13 41.70 -15.01 19.74
C ASP A 13 41.45 -13.50 19.53
N ASN A 14 41.44 -12.74 20.64
CA ASN A 14 41.19 -11.29 20.65
C ASN A 14 39.78 -10.86 20.21
N ILE A 15 38.82 -11.79 20.14
CA ILE A 15 37.40 -11.53 19.91
C ILE A 15 36.67 -11.63 21.26
N LEU A 16 35.96 -10.56 21.62
CA LEU A 16 35.05 -10.53 22.76
C LEU A 16 33.64 -10.90 22.28
N THR A 17 33.15 -12.07 22.68
CA THR A 17 31.78 -12.51 22.39
C THR A 17 30.92 -12.31 23.64
N VAL A 18 29.88 -11.48 23.51
CA VAL A 18 28.89 -11.24 24.56
C VAL A 18 27.57 -11.86 24.12
N THR A 19 27.11 -12.88 24.86
CA THR A 19 25.85 -13.57 24.60
C THR A 19 24.85 -13.22 25.69
N PRO A 20 23.88 -12.32 25.46
CA PRO A 20 22.83 -12.04 26.41
C PRO A 20 21.88 -13.25 26.56
N LEU A 21 21.42 -13.51 27.78
CA LEU A 21 20.51 -14.60 28.11
C LEU A 21 19.13 -14.04 28.51
N ASN A 22 18.08 -14.84 28.31
CA ASN A 22 16.71 -14.54 28.76
C ASN A 22 16.14 -13.22 28.20
N LEU A 23 16.43 -12.94 26.93
CA LEU A 23 15.91 -11.77 26.24
C LEU A 23 14.39 -11.85 26.09
N GLN A 24 13.71 -10.74 26.37
CA GLN A 24 12.28 -10.56 26.13
C GLN A 24 12.04 -10.11 24.70
N ALA A 25 10.95 -10.56 24.09
CA ALA A 25 10.56 -10.18 22.73
C ALA A 25 10.16 -8.69 22.64
N GLY A 26 10.49 -8.02 21.55
CA GLY A 26 10.10 -6.63 21.28
C GLY A 26 10.76 -5.59 22.19
N MET A 27 11.87 -5.93 22.83
CA MET A 27 12.54 -5.08 23.81
C MET A 27 13.86 -4.53 23.28
N LYS A 28 14.13 -3.25 23.58
CA LYS A 28 15.42 -2.61 23.28
C LYS A 28 16.41 -2.86 24.41
N TYR A 29 17.53 -3.46 24.08
CA TYR A 29 18.65 -3.70 24.97
C TYR A 29 19.82 -2.79 24.62
N THR A 30 20.51 -2.29 25.64
CA THR A 30 21.71 -1.46 25.49
C THR A 30 22.83 -2.06 26.31
N TYR A 31 24.00 -2.25 25.70
CA TYR A 31 25.19 -2.71 26.39
C TYR A 31 26.37 -1.74 26.18
N ILE A 32 27.25 -1.69 27.17
CA ILE A 32 28.40 -0.77 27.21
C ILE A 32 29.67 -1.59 27.37
N ILE A 33 30.60 -1.45 26.42
CA ILE A 33 31.94 -2.04 26.48
C ILE A 33 32.86 -1.01 27.15
N LYS A 34 33.45 -1.40 28.28
CA LYS A 34 34.45 -0.61 29.00
C LYS A 34 35.82 -1.28 28.84
N TYR A 35 36.80 -0.52 28.39
CA TYR A 35 38.19 -0.99 28.29
C TYR A 35 38.90 -0.82 29.64
N ALA A 36 39.80 -1.76 29.98
CA ALA A 36 40.59 -1.67 31.20
C ALA A 36 41.50 -0.42 31.21
N VAL A 37 41.98 -0.02 30.04
CA VAL A 37 42.76 1.21 29.85
C VAL A 37 41.80 2.40 29.78
N ARG A 38 41.80 3.24 30.81
CA ARG A 38 40.91 4.41 30.95
C ARG A 38 41.07 5.47 29.84
N ALA A 39 42.16 5.41 29.07
CA ALA A 39 42.37 6.31 27.93
C ALA A 39 41.44 6.00 26.74
N ASN A 40 40.87 4.79 26.67
CA ASN A 40 39.97 4.41 25.59
C ASN A 40 38.51 4.73 25.97
N PRO A 41 37.76 5.45 25.11
CA PRO A 41 36.36 5.75 25.38
C PRO A 41 35.53 4.45 25.39
N SER A 42 34.55 4.38 26.29
CA SER A 42 33.57 3.30 26.30
C SER A 42 32.76 3.31 25.01
N ARG A 43 32.41 2.13 24.51
CA ARG A 43 31.52 1.99 23.34
C ARG A 43 30.14 1.52 23.79
N THR A 44 29.10 2.16 23.29
CA THR A 44 27.72 1.83 23.60
C THR A 44 27.03 1.32 22.34
N TYR A 45 26.31 0.21 22.50
CA TYR A 45 25.57 -0.42 21.41
C TYR A 45 24.16 -0.73 21.90
N SER A 46 23.19 -0.67 20.98
CA SER A 46 21.82 -1.06 21.26
C SER A 46 21.30 -1.98 20.15
N PHE A 47 20.45 -2.91 20.53
CA PHE A 47 19.70 -3.75 19.59
C PHE A 47 18.27 -3.94 20.12
N THR A 48 17.36 -4.27 19.22
CA THR A 48 15.96 -4.57 19.56
C THR A 48 15.69 -6.02 19.19
N THR A 49 15.11 -6.77 20.12
CA THR A 49 14.70 -8.16 19.86
C THR A 49 13.44 -8.19 19.03
N GLU A 50 13.30 -9.22 18.20
CA GLU A 50 12.06 -9.47 17.47
C GLU A 50 10.91 -9.61 18.47
N GLY A 51 9.85 -8.84 18.27
CA GLY A 51 8.59 -8.96 19.01
C GLY A 51 7.70 -10.02 18.39
N PRO A 52 6.58 -10.39 19.05
CA PRO A 52 5.49 -11.02 18.32
C PRO A 52 5.21 -10.18 17.07
N LEU A 53 5.18 -10.83 15.90
CA LEU A 53 4.79 -10.17 14.66
C LEU A 53 3.44 -9.52 14.92
N GLN A 54 3.42 -8.19 14.98
CA GLN A 54 2.17 -7.45 14.94
C GLN A 54 1.68 -7.63 13.52
N GLU A 55 0.69 -8.50 13.32
CA GLU A 55 -0.11 -8.49 12.11
C GLU A 55 -0.73 -7.09 12.06
N PHE A 56 -0.14 -6.22 11.25
CA PHE A 56 -0.87 -5.05 10.81
C PHE A 56 -2.01 -5.60 9.97
N PRO A 57 -3.27 -5.38 10.37
CA PRO A 57 -4.34 -5.69 9.45
C PRO A 57 -4.08 -4.84 8.20
N ASP A 58 -4.00 -5.48 7.03
CA ASP A 58 -3.96 -4.79 5.74
C ASP A 58 -5.35 -4.19 5.46
N THR A 59 -5.79 -3.31 6.36
CA THR A 59 -7.12 -2.74 6.37
C THR A 59 -7.01 -1.29 5.96
N ARG A 60 -7.17 -1.04 4.66
CA ARG A 60 -7.87 0.18 4.25
C ARG A 60 -9.24 0.11 4.94
N ASP A 61 -9.49 1.02 5.87
CA ASP A 61 -10.78 1.18 6.54
C ASP A 61 -11.90 1.17 5.48
N GLU A 62 -12.84 0.21 5.57
CA GLU A 62 -13.91 0.05 4.58
C GLU A 62 -14.75 1.33 4.44
N GLU A 63 -14.90 2.11 5.53
CA GLU A 63 -15.58 3.40 5.49
C GLU A 63 -14.74 4.48 4.79
N ALA A 64 -13.41 4.41 4.86
CA ALA A 64 -12.53 5.30 4.13
C ALA A 64 -12.55 4.99 2.62
N VAL A 65 -12.55 3.71 2.24
CA VAL A 65 -12.66 3.28 0.83
C VAL A 65 -14.01 3.71 0.24
N LYS A 66 -15.10 3.53 1.00
CA LYS A 66 -16.43 3.95 0.55
C LYS A 66 -16.50 5.47 0.34
N ARG A 67 -15.98 6.27 1.29
CA ARG A 67 -15.92 7.73 1.15
C ARG A 67 -15.05 8.19 -0.01
N GLU A 68 -13.91 7.53 -0.24
CA GLU A 68 -13.04 7.81 -1.37
C GLU A 68 -13.73 7.51 -2.70
N ASN A 69 -14.41 6.36 -2.81
CA ASN A 69 -15.19 6.00 -4.00
C ASN A 69 -16.36 6.97 -4.25
N GLU A 70 -17.10 7.36 -3.22
CA GLU A 70 -18.19 8.35 -3.33
C GLU A 70 -17.65 9.72 -3.75
N PHE A 71 -16.50 10.15 -3.20
CA PHE A 71 -15.84 11.39 -3.57
C PHE A 71 -15.36 11.38 -5.02
N GLN A 72 -14.71 10.30 -5.47
CA GLN A 72 -14.27 10.14 -6.85
C GLN A 72 -15.47 10.09 -7.81
N LEU A 73 -16.50 9.31 -7.49
CA LEU A 73 -17.72 9.26 -8.29
C LEU A 73 -18.37 10.64 -8.44
N ALA A 74 -18.33 11.48 -7.41
CA ALA A 74 -18.91 12.82 -7.42
C ALA A 74 -18.05 13.86 -8.18
N ASN A 75 -16.72 13.84 -8.00
CA ASN A 75 -15.84 14.93 -8.44
C ASN A 75 -14.90 14.55 -9.60
N HIS A 76 -14.55 13.27 -9.72
CA HIS A 76 -13.60 12.73 -10.68
C HIS A 76 -14.11 11.40 -11.27
N PRO A 77 -15.24 11.42 -12.02
CA PRO A 77 -15.86 10.21 -12.55
C PRO A 77 -14.97 9.45 -13.54
N ASP A 78 -13.99 10.13 -14.14
CA ASP A 78 -12.95 9.54 -14.99
C ASP A 78 -11.98 8.69 -14.16
N VAL A 79 -11.44 9.21 -13.06
CA VAL A 79 -10.59 8.43 -12.15
C VAL A 79 -11.35 7.25 -11.56
N PHE A 80 -12.61 7.48 -11.18
CA PHE A 80 -13.47 6.42 -10.66
C PHE A 80 -13.64 5.28 -11.68
N LEU A 81 -14.02 5.60 -12.92
CA LEU A 81 -14.21 4.59 -13.96
C LEU A 81 -12.89 3.92 -14.31
N ALA A 82 -11.77 4.65 -14.36
CA ALA A 82 -10.45 4.08 -14.61
C ALA A 82 -10.09 3.00 -13.58
N ASN A 83 -10.41 3.21 -12.31
CA ASN A 83 -10.21 2.23 -11.23
C ASN A 83 -11.09 0.97 -11.38
N GLN A 84 -12.14 1.01 -12.18
CA GLN A 84 -12.99 -0.13 -12.53
C GLN A 84 -12.58 -0.80 -13.85
N THR A 85 -11.52 -0.30 -14.50
CA THR A 85 -11.00 -0.81 -15.77
C THR A 85 -9.57 -1.35 -15.60
N PRO A 86 -9.16 -2.37 -16.38
CA PRO A 86 -9.89 -2.98 -17.48
C PRO A 86 -11.06 -3.88 -17.01
N TYR A 87 -12.13 -3.91 -17.79
CA TYR A 87 -13.27 -4.80 -17.56
C TYR A 87 -13.71 -5.43 -18.87
N SER A 88 -13.94 -6.75 -18.86
CA SER A 88 -14.30 -7.51 -20.06
C SER A 88 -15.51 -8.40 -19.76
N SER A 89 -16.54 -8.26 -20.58
CA SER A 89 -17.74 -9.09 -20.58
C SER A 89 -17.91 -9.80 -21.93
N PRO A 90 -18.89 -10.70 -22.07
CA PRO A 90 -19.23 -11.28 -23.37
C PRO A 90 -19.71 -10.26 -24.41
N SER A 91 -20.27 -9.12 -23.99
CA SER A 91 -20.89 -8.14 -24.88
C SER A 91 -20.04 -6.91 -25.17
N PHE A 92 -19.11 -6.57 -24.28
CA PHE A 92 -18.16 -5.47 -24.48
C PHE A 92 -16.86 -5.68 -23.68
N GLU A 93 -15.88 -4.85 -23.95
CA GLU A 93 -14.66 -4.70 -23.15
C GLU A 93 -14.32 -3.22 -23.05
N VAL A 94 -13.81 -2.79 -21.90
CA VAL A 94 -13.43 -1.41 -21.66
C VAL A 94 -12.02 -1.34 -21.08
N THR A 95 -11.22 -0.46 -21.64
CA THR A 95 -9.87 -0.12 -21.18
C THR A 95 -9.77 1.39 -21.02
N ALA A 96 -8.84 1.83 -20.16
CA ALA A 96 -8.55 3.25 -19.95
C ALA A 96 -7.07 3.55 -20.20
N GLU A 97 -6.80 4.74 -20.72
CA GLU A 97 -5.46 5.29 -20.90
C GLU A 97 -5.46 6.73 -20.38
N PHE A 98 -4.43 7.11 -19.62
CA PHE A 98 -4.28 8.49 -19.15
C PHE A 98 -3.53 9.29 -20.21
N ASP A 99 -4.13 10.37 -20.72
CA ASP A 99 -3.50 11.26 -21.69
C ASP A 99 -3.08 12.56 -21.00
N ASP A 100 -1.78 12.72 -20.79
CA ASP A 100 -1.17 13.89 -20.18
C ASP A 100 -0.89 15.04 -21.17
N THR A 101 -1.13 14.80 -22.47
CA THR A 101 -0.88 15.77 -23.54
C THR A 101 -2.06 16.70 -23.80
N LEU A 102 -3.25 16.37 -23.26
CA LEU A 102 -4.44 17.20 -23.36
C LEU A 102 -4.33 18.48 -22.52
N SER A 103 -5.03 19.54 -22.94
CA SER A 103 -5.08 20.82 -22.20
C SER A 103 -5.63 20.68 -20.77
N ASN A 104 -6.42 19.64 -20.54
CA ASN A 104 -6.82 19.16 -19.22
C ASN A 104 -6.55 17.64 -19.18
N PRO A 105 -5.47 17.16 -18.56
CA PRO A 105 -5.14 15.73 -18.48
C PRO A 105 -6.25 14.91 -17.84
N HIS A 106 -6.70 13.85 -18.49
CA HIS A 106 -7.75 12.96 -18.00
C HIS A 106 -7.66 11.57 -18.63
N PHE A 107 -8.45 10.63 -18.12
CA PHE A 107 -8.55 9.29 -18.69
C PHE A 107 -9.45 9.25 -19.94
N ILE A 108 -8.94 8.62 -20.99
CA ILE A 108 -9.70 8.26 -22.19
C ILE A 108 -10.05 6.78 -22.12
N PHE A 109 -11.32 6.47 -22.37
CA PHE A 109 -11.84 5.11 -22.34
C PHE A 109 -12.06 4.61 -23.75
N THR A 110 -11.60 3.38 -24.03
CA THR A 110 -11.94 2.66 -25.26
C THR A 110 -12.87 1.51 -24.90
N VAL A 111 -14.08 1.52 -25.48
CA VAL A 111 -15.08 0.47 -25.31
C VAL A 111 -15.18 -0.34 -26.60
N PHE A 112 -14.65 -1.56 -26.57
CA PHE A 112 -14.75 -2.53 -27.67
C PHE A 112 -16.07 -3.29 -27.58
N LEU A 113 -16.94 -3.11 -28.57
CA LEU A 113 -18.26 -3.71 -28.66
C LEU A 113 -18.16 -5.09 -29.33
N LYS A 114 -18.39 -6.15 -28.56
CA LYS A 114 -18.36 -7.54 -29.08
C LYS A 114 -19.70 -7.95 -29.69
N THR A 115 -20.78 -7.24 -29.35
CA THR A 115 -22.14 -7.54 -29.80
C THR A 115 -22.91 -6.27 -30.14
N LYS A 116 -24.03 -6.41 -30.87
CA LYS A 116 -24.95 -5.29 -31.17
C LYS A 116 -25.55 -4.64 -29.91
N MET A 117 -25.60 -5.37 -28.80
CA MET A 117 -26.07 -4.86 -27.51
C MET A 117 -24.96 -4.33 -26.61
N GLY A 118 -23.69 -4.44 -27.02
CA GLY A 118 -22.55 -4.11 -26.17
C GLY A 118 -22.59 -2.70 -25.58
N ARG A 119 -23.12 -1.73 -26.32
CA ARG A 119 -23.25 -0.34 -25.84
C ARG A 119 -24.33 -0.20 -24.76
N ALA A 120 -25.46 -0.87 -24.94
CA ALA A 120 -26.54 -0.88 -23.94
C ALA A 120 -26.07 -1.61 -22.67
N ASP A 121 -25.33 -2.70 -22.83
CA ASP A 121 -24.77 -3.47 -21.71
C ASP A 121 -23.67 -2.70 -20.98
N PHE A 122 -22.82 -1.97 -21.71
CA PHE A 122 -21.83 -1.06 -21.12
C PHE A 122 -22.51 0.03 -20.28
N ASN A 123 -23.53 0.70 -20.82
CA ASN A 123 -24.27 1.71 -20.07
C ASN A 123 -24.93 1.10 -18.82
N THR A 124 -25.55 -0.08 -18.95
CA THR A 124 -26.15 -0.79 -17.81
C THR A 124 -25.12 -1.11 -16.73
N TRP A 125 -23.93 -1.56 -17.13
CA TRP A 125 -22.82 -1.80 -16.21
C TRP A 125 -22.36 -0.51 -15.54
N ALA A 126 -22.12 0.56 -16.30
CA ALA A 126 -21.71 1.85 -15.75
C ALA A 126 -22.75 2.43 -14.76
N PHE A 127 -24.04 2.28 -15.07
CA PHE A 127 -25.13 2.69 -14.17
C PHE A 127 -25.16 1.85 -12.90
N SER A 128 -24.85 0.56 -12.97
CA SER A 128 -24.74 -0.30 -11.78
C SER A 128 -23.60 0.12 -10.84
N LEU A 129 -22.58 0.83 -11.35
CA LEU A 129 -21.50 1.43 -10.56
C LEU A 129 -21.90 2.78 -9.95
N GLY A 130 -23.08 3.29 -10.24
CA GLY A 130 -23.58 4.58 -9.75
C GLY A 130 -23.25 5.78 -10.65
N LEU A 131 -22.68 5.57 -11.84
CA LEU A 131 -22.55 6.64 -12.83
C LEU A 131 -23.92 7.02 -13.39
N THR A 132 -24.16 8.32 -13.57
CA THR A 132 -25.37 8.80 -14.25
C THR A 132 -25.08 9.00 -15.74
N GLU A 133 -26.13 9.08 -16.56
CA GLU A 133 -25.99 9.39 -17.99
C GLU A 133 -25.26 10.72 -18.23
N GLU A 134 -25.56 11.74 -17.42
CA GLU A 134 -24.87 13.04 -17.45
C GLU A 134 -23.35 12.90 -17.24
N LYS A 135 -22.94 12.09 -16.25
CA LYS A 135 -21.51 11.85 -15.97
C LYS A 135 -20.85 11.06 -17.08
N LEU A 136 -21.50 10.02 -17.61
CA LEU A 136 -20.96 9.26 -18.75
C LEU A 136 -20.75 10.14 -19.98
N ASN A 137 -21.65 11.09 -20.23
CA ASN A 137 -21.53 12.02 -21.36
C ASN A 137 -20.40 13.05 -21.18
N GLN A 138 -19.90 13.25 -19.96
CA GLN A 138 -18.74 14.10 -19.68
C GLN A 138 -17.40 13.35 -19.85
N LEU A 139 -17.43 12.02 -19.94
CA LEU A 139 -16.22 11.20 -20.09
C LEU A 139 -15.82 11.10 -21.57
N SER A 140 -14.52 11.01 -21.80
CA SER A 140 -13.94 10.76 -23.12
C SER A 140 -14.01 9.27 -23.43
N ILE A 141 -15.12 8.81 -24.03
CA ILE A 141 -15.36 7.40 -24.36
C ILE A 141 -15.40 7.22 -25.89
N ASP A 142 -14.47 6.42 -26.41
CA ASP A 142 -14.42 5.95 -27.79
C ASP A 142 -15.05 4.56 -27.90
N TYR A 143 -16.02 4.38 -28.80
CA TYR A 143 -16.70 3.09 -29.02
C TYR A 143 -16.20 2.46 -30.32
N ARG A 144 -15.71 1.22 -30.24
CA ARG A 144 -15.14 0.46 -31.36
C ARG A 144 -15.90 -0.82 -31.65
#